data_AF-A0A5B6V1P2-F1
#
_entry.id   AF-A0A5B6V1P2-F1
#
_cell.length_a   1.000
_cell.length_b   1.000
_cell.length_c   1.000
_cell.angle_alpha   90.00
_cell.angle_beta   90.00
_cell.angle_gamma   90.00
#
_symmetry.space_group_name_H-M   'P 1'
#
loop_
_entity.id
_entity.type
_entity.pdbx_description
1 polymer ?
#
loop_
_entity_poly.entity_id
_entity_poly.type
_entity_poly.pdbx_seq_one_letter_code
_entity_poly.pdbx_strand_id
1 'polypeptide(L)'
;MEDGEWVLVRKPAEKDFWNPTSMDLADTSKPLKVTFSGPAKHWTDAIPIGNGRLGAMVWGGIASETLQLNEDTLWTGVPGDYTNPEAPAALAEVRKLVDNGDYAEATKAAVKLSDHPSDLK
;
A
#
# COMPACT_ATOMS: atom_id res chain seq x y z
N MET A 1 28.88 -36.59 -19.98
CA MET A 1 27.83 -35.66 -19.50
C MET A 1 27.17 -36.39 -18.35
N GLU A 2 27.10 -35.69 -17.22
CA GLU A 2 27.14 -36.21 -15.84
C GLU A 2 26.02 -37.18 -15.46
N ASP A 3 26.40 -38.25 -14.74
CA ASP A 3 25.49 -39.17 -14.07
C ASP A 3 24.85 -38.47 -12.87
N GLY A 4 23.52 -38.34 -12.88
CA GLY A 4 22.77 -37.65 -11.84
C GLY A 4 22.78 -38.41 -10.51
N GLU A 5 23.46 -37.84 -9.52
CA GLU A 5 23.55 -38.37 -8.16
C GLU A 5 22.23 -38.15 -7.41
N TRP A 6 21.58 -39.22 -6.96
CA TRP A 6 20.37 -39.13 -6.14
C TRP A 6 20.74 -38.80 -4.69
N VAL A 7 20.21 -37.70 -4.17
CA VAL A 7 20.35 -37.34 -2.75
C VAL A 7 19.13 -37.85 -1.96
N LEU A 8 19.36 -38.79 -1.04
CA LEU A 8 18.33 -39.28 -0.13
C LEU A 8 17.99 -38.22 0.92
N VAL A 9 16.77 -37.68 0.86
CA VAL A 9 16.25 -36.77 1.87
C VAL A 9 15.85 -37.56 3.12
N ARG A 10 16.50 -37.27 4.26
CA ARG A 10 16.16 -37.88 5.55
C ARG A 10 14.70 -37.58 5.93
N LYS A 11 14.00 -38.53 6.57
CA LYS A 11 12.71 -38.21 7.21
C LYS A 11 12.95 -37.20 8.34
N PRO A 12 12.14 -36.11 8.44
CA PRO A 12 12.29 -35.13 9.51
C PRO A 12 12.16 -35.80 10.87
N ALA A 13 13.07 -35.50 11.78
CA ALA A 13 12.96 -35.96 13.17
C ALA A 13 11.94 -35.08 13.91
N GLU A 14 11.38 -35.55 15.03
CA GLU A 14 10.36 -34.82 15.83
C GLU A 14 10.79 -33.39 16.21
N LYS A 15 12.10 -33.18 16.40
CA LYS A 15 12.75 -31.89 16.64
C LYS A 15 12.79 -30.93 15.44
N ASP A 16 12.61 -31.45 14.23
CA ASP A 16 12.54 -30.67 12.98
C ASP A 16 11.10 -30.22 12.70
N PHE A 17 10.11 -30.70 13.48
CA PHE A 17 8.75 -30.19 13.44
C PHE A 17 8.68 -28.89 14.23
N TRP A 18 8.26 -27.84 13.54
CA TRP A 18 7.91 -26.58 14.19
C TRP A 18 6.74 -26.84 15.15
N ASN A 19 7.00 -26.72 16.44
CA ASN A 19 5.98 -26.76 17.49
C ASN A 19 5.62 -25.30 17.84
N PRO A 20 4.45 -24.78 17.43
CA PRO A 20 3.97 -23.54 17.99
C PRO A 20 3.57 -23.83 19.44
N THR A 21 4.43 -23.46 20.38
CA THR A 21 4.10 -23.57 21.80
C THR A 21 2.83 -22.79 22.07
N SER A 22 1.76 -23.52 22.40
CA SER A 22 0.50 -22.97 22.85
C SER A 22 0.65 -22.50 24.31
N MET A 23 0.21 -21.25 24.54
CA MET A 23 -0.30 -20.71 25.81
C MET A 23 0.59 -20.83 27.06
N ASP A 24 1.60 -19.97 27.16
CA ASP A 24 1.99 -19.40 28.44
C ASP A 24 1.20 -18.09 28.67
N LEU A 25 0.18 -18.14 29.54
CA LEU A 25 -0.60 -16.97 30.00
C LEU A 25 0.16 -16.17 31.06
N ALA A 26 1.43 -15.85 30.78
CA ALA A 26 2.11 -14.73 31.41
C ALA A 26 2.11 -13.61 30.38
N ASP A 27 1.47 -12.47 30.67
CA ASP A 27 1.54 -11.27 29.83
C ASP A 27 2.99 -10.77 29.80
N THR A 28 3.74 -11.40 28.92
CA THR A 28 5.15 -11.19 28.59
C THR A 28 5.24 -10.53 27.22
N SER A 29 4.14 -9.92 26.75
CA SER A 29 4.13 -9.17 25.52
C SER A 29 4.88 -7.86 25.76
N LYS A 30 6.21 -7.90 25.58
CA LYS A 30 6.98 -6.66 25.41
C LYS A 30 6.29 -5.89 24.28
N PRO A 31 5.81 -4.66 24.51
CA PRO A 31 5.14 -3.91 23.46
C PRO A 31 6.12 -3.79 22.29
N LEU A 32 5.65 -4.08 21.08
CA LEU A 32 6.42 -3.75 19.89
C LEU A 32 6.59 -2.23 19.86
N LYS A 33 7.84 -1.79 19.96
CA LYS A 33 8.19 -0.37 20.04
C LYS A 33 9.13 -0.04 18.89
N VAL A 34 8.90 1.11 18.31
CA VAL A 34 9.85 1.77 17.41
C VAL A 34 10.46 2.94 18.20
N THR A 35 11.78 2.97 18.29
CA THR A 35 12.51 3.98 19.08
C THR A 35 13.64 4.56 18.24
N PHE A 36 13.86 5.86 18.38
CA PHE A 36 14.93 6.59 17.70
C PHE A 36 15.86 7.23 18.72
N SER A 37 17.13 7.42 18.35
CA SER A 37 18.15 8.00 19.24
C SER A 37 18.16 9.53 19.24
N GLY A 38 17.25 10.19 18.52
CA GLY A 38 17.18 11.64 18.42
C GLY A 38 15.93 12.14 17.67
N PRO A 39 15.76 13.46 17.58
CA PRO A 39 14.64 14.09 16.88
C PRO A 39 14.67 13.83 15.37
N ALA A 40 13.50 13.86 14.74
CA ALA A 40 13.33 13.78 13.30
C ALA A 40 14.01 14.95 12.58
N LYS A 41 14.70 14.66 11.47
CA LYS A 41 15.27 15.69 10.58
C LYS A 41 14.41 15.87 9.33
N HIS A 42 13.78 14.79 8.88
CA HIS A 42 12.85 14.77 7.77
C HIS A 42 11.48 14.28 8.23
N TRP A 43 10.44 14.59 7.45
CA TRP A 43 9.07 14.15 7.69
C TRP A 43 8.96 12.62 7.83
N THR A 44 9.73 11.88 7.03
CA THR A 44 9.78 10.41 7.03
C THR A 44 10.35 9.81 8.31
N ASP A 45 11.05 10.60 9.12
CA ASP A 45 11.66 10.17 10.39
C ASP A 45 10.72 10.42 11.57
N ALA A 46 9.66 11.21 11.38
CA ALA A 46 8.69 11.54 12.42
C ALA A 46 7.74 10.35 12.67
N ILE A 47 7.22 10.26 13.90
CA ILE A 47 6.40 9.11 14.32
C ILE A 47 4.92 9.39 14.02
N PRO A 48 4.26 8.55 13.21
CA PRO A 48 2.83 8.68 12.96
C PRO A 48 2.01 8.16 14.15
N ILE A 49 1.04 8.96 14.58
CA ILE A 49 -0.02 8.55 15.52
C ILE A 49 -1.38 8.92 14.93
N GLY A 50 -2.43 8.16 15.25
CA GLY A 50 -3.77 8.49 14.78
C GLY A 50 -4.87 7.60 15.34
N ASN A 51 -6.12 8.04 15.16
CA ASN A 51 -7.33 7.34 15.62
C ASN A 51 -8.29 6.98 14.47
N GLY A 52 -7.79 6.98 13.23
CA GLY A 52 -8.58 6.77 12.02
C GLY A 52 -9.07 8.07 11.37
N ARG A 53 -9.47 9.08 12.16
CA ARG A 53 -9.93 10.39 11.66
C ARG A 53 -8.84 11.45 11.70
N LEU A 54 -8.23 11.61 12.88
CA LEU A 54 -7.13 12.53 13.11
C LEU A 54 -5.81 11.77 13.09
N GLY A 55 -4.82 12.37 12.43
CA GLY A 55 -3.44 11.91 12.42
C GLY A 55 -2.49 13.01 12.86
N ALA A 56 -1.36 12.63 13.44
CA ALA A 56 -0.26 13.54 13.68
C ALA A 56 1.09 12.87 13.43
N MET A 57 2.05 13.66 12.95
CA MET A 57 3.46 13.29 12.87
C MET A 57 4.21 13.98 14.01
N VAL A 58 4.85 13.21 14.88
CA VAL A 58 5.60 13.70 16.05
C VAL A 58 7.09 13.77 15.72
N TRP A 59 7.70 14.97 15.83
CA TRP A 59 9.09 15.19 15.44
C TRP A 59 10.11 14.97 16.58
N GLY A 60 9.71 15.13 17.84
CA GLY A 60 10.56 14.85 18.99
C GLY A 60 11.57 15.97 19.31
N GLY A 61 11.31 17.20 18.89
CA GLY A 61 12.23 18.33 19.06
C GLY A 61 12.37 18.77 20.52
N ILE A 62 13.62 18.85 21.02
CA ILE A 62 13.90 19.05 22.46
C ILE A 62 13.56 20.48 22.92
N ALA A 63 14.02 21.51 22.19
CA ALA A 63 13.78 22.90 22.54
C ALA A 63 12.44 23.43 21.98
N SER A 64 11.99 22.86 20.87
CA SER A 64 10.73 23.19 20.20
C SER A 64 10.24 21.94 19.48
N GLU A 65 9.00 21.56 19.79
CA GLU A 65 8.34 20.40 19.19
C GLU A 65 7.54 20.83 17.96
N THR A 66 7.41 19.93 16.98
CA THR A 66 6.53 20.09 15.83
C THR A 66 5.57 18.91 15.75
N LEU A 67 4.28 19.22 15.80
CA LEU A 67 3.21 18.26 15.50
C LEU A 67 2.55 18.68 14.19
N GLN A 68 2.74 17.89 13.15
CA GLN A 68 2.00 18.09 11.89
C GLN A 68 0.71 17.30 11.94
N LEU A 69 -0.40 17.94 11.60
CA LEU A 69 -1.73 17.38 11.78
C LEU A 69 -2.37 17.03 10.43
N ASN A 70 -3.13 15.94 10.42
CA ASN A 70 -3.96 15.50 9.32
C ASN A 70 -5.39 15.23 9.81
N GLU A 71 -6.37 15.47 8.93
CA GLU A 71 -7.77 15.09 9.08
C GLU A 71 -8.17 14.33 7.81
N ASP A 72 -8.76 13.15 7.96
CA ASP A 72 -9.01 12.19 6.87
C ASP A 72 -9.98 12.70 5.80
N THR A 73 -10.84 13.66 6.11
CA THR A 73 -11.82 14.26 5.19
C THR A 73 -11.39 15.59 4.60
N LEU A 74 -10.20 16.12 4.96
CA LEU A 74 -9.70 17.37 4.41
C LEU A 74 -9.12 17.16 3.00
N TRP A 75 -10.01 17.16 2.01
CA TRP A 75 -9.68 17.06 0.59
C TRP A 75 -10.00 18.36 -0.16
N THR A 76 -9.26 18.61 -1.24
CA THR A 76 -9.60 19.66 -2.19
C THR A 76 -10.71 19.21 -3.14
N GLY A 77 -11.44 20.17 -3.70
CA GLY A 77 -12.51 19.91 -4.66
C GLY A 77 -13.90 20.03 -4.03
N VAL A 78 -14.91 19.80 -4.86
CA VAL A 78 -16.32 19.84 -4.48
C VAL A 78 -17.03 18.61 -5.04
N PRO A 79 -18.22 18.25 -4.52
CA PRO A 79 -19.08 17.29 -5.21
C PRO A 79 -19.29 17.72 -6.66
N GLY A 80 -18.94 16.84 -7.59
CA GLY A 80 -19.01 17.07 -9.02
C GLY A 80 -19.46 15.79 -9.73
N ASP A 81 -19.95 15.94 -10.96
CA ASP A 81 -20.17 14.80 -11.84
C ASP A 81 -18.84 14.48 -12.53
N TYR A 82 -18.27 13.34 -12.18
CA TYR A 82 -17.03 12.81 -12.75
C TYR A 82 -17.31 11.71 -13.79
N THR A 83 -18.56 11.63 -14.27
CA THR A 83 -18.98 10.62 -15.24
C THR A 83 -18.65 11.09 -16.65
N ASN A 84 -17.80 10.32 -17.34
CA ASN A 84 -17.55 10.54 -18.77
C ASN A 84 -18.66 9.87 -19.61
N PRO A 85 -19.51 10.64 -20.34
CA PRO A 85 -20.60 10.10 -21.15
C PRO A 85 -20.11 9.30 -22.37
N GLU A 86 -18.88 9.53 -22.82
CA GLU A 86 -18.26 8.84 -23.96
C GLU A 86 -17.60 7.51 -23.56
N ALA A 87 -17.45 7.25 -22.25
CA ALA A 87 -16.82 6.04 -21.74
C ALA A 87 -17.45 4.72 -22.26
N PRO A 88 -18.78 4.58 -22.44
CA PRO A 88 -19.36 3.36 -23.01
C PRO A 88 -18.89 3.07 -24.44
N ALA A 89 -18.76 4.11 -25.28
CA ALA A 89 -18.29 3.97 -26.65
C ALA A 89 -16.80 3.60 -26.70
N ALA A 90 -15.98 4.29 -25.88
CA ALA A 90 -14.58 3.97 -25.71
C ALA A 90 -14.36 2.53 -25.20
N LEU A 91 -15.20 2.06 -24.27
CA LEU A 91 -15.12 0.70 -23.74
C LEU A 91 -15.40 -0.37 -24.81
N ALA A 92 -16.35 -0.11 -25.71
CA ALA A 92 -16.64 -1.00 -26.83
C ALA A 92 -15.45 -1.11 -27.80
N GLU A 93 -14.79 0.01 -28.10
CA GLU A 93 -13.58 0.07 -28.92
C GLU A 93 -12.41 -0.70 -28.26
N VAL A 94 -12.17 -0.46 -26.97
CA VAL A 94 -11.10 -1.12 -26.21
C VAL A 94 -11.31 -2.63 -26.17
N ARG A 95 -12.54 -3.10 -25.90
CA ARG A 95 -12.84 -4.55 -25.87
C ARG A 95 -12.56 -5.21 -27.21
N LYS A 96 -12.98 -4.59 -28.31
CA LYS A 96 -12.71 -5.10 -29.66
C LYS A 96 -11.21 -5.22 -29.96
N LEU A 97 -10.42 -4.23 -29.55
CA LEU A 97 -8.97 -4.24 -29.74
C LEU A 97 -8.29 -5.32 -28.88
N VAL A 98 -8.76 -5.52 -27.65
CA VAL A 98 -8.29 -6.60 -26.77
C VAL A 98 -8.63 -7.98 -27.35
N ASP A 99 -9.85 -8.17 -27.83
CA ASP A 99 -10.30 -9.44 -28.44
C ASP A 99 -9.49 -9.78 -29.71
N ASN A 100 -8.99 -8.76 -30.42
CA ASN A 100 -8.13 -8.91 -31.59
C ASN A 100 -6.63 -9.06 -31.24
N GLY A 101 -6.24 -8.90 -29.97
CA GLY A 101 -4.84 -8.94 -29.53
C GLY A 101 -4.05 -7.64 -29.75
N ASP A 102 -4.72 -6.54 -30.12
CA ASP A 102 -4.12 -5.24 -30.43
C ASP A 102 -3.90 -4.39 -29.17
N TYR A 103 -3.09 -4.88 -28.22
CA TYR A 103 -2.98 -4.28 -26.88
C TYR A 103 -2.42 -2.85 -26.86
N ALA A 104 -1.51 -2.51 -27.77
CA ALA A 104 -0.94 -1.17 -27.85
C ALA A 104 -2.00 -0.14 -28.27
N GLU A 105 -2.86 -0.50 -29.24
CA GLU A 105 -3.97 0.35 -29.68
C GLU A 105 -5.09 0.38 -28.65
N ALA A 106 -5.37 -0.75 -27.98
CA ALA A 106 -6.31 -0.79 -26.86
C ALA A 106 -5.91 0.18 -25.74
N THR A 107 -4.61 0.25 -25.40
CA THR A 107 -4.10 1.18 -24.38
C THR A 107 -4.27 2.63 -24.82
N LYS A 108 -4.02 2.96 -26.09
CA LYS A 108 -4.26 4.31 -26.62
C LYS A 108 -5.74 4.67 -26.57
N ALA A 109 -6.63 3.74 -26.93
CA ALA A 109 -8.08 3.95 -26.88
C ALA A 109 -8.59 4.10 -25.43
N ALA A 110 -8.00 3.39 -24.47
CA ALA A 110 -8.39 3.42 -23.06
C ALA A 110 -8.24 4.79 -22.38
N VAL A 111 -7.40 5.69 -22.92
CA VAL A 111 -7.32 7.09 -22.45
C VAL A 111 -8.69 7.77 -22.50
N LYS A 112 -9.53 7.44 -23.50
CA LYS A 112 -10.88 7.98 -23.67
C LYS A 112 -11.88 7.51 -22.60
N LEU A 113 -11.51 6.53 -21.76
CA LEU A 113 -12.33 6.09 -20.62
C LEU A 113 -12.19 7.05 -19.42
N SER A 114 -11.08 7.77 -19.34
CA SER A 114 -10.86 8.76 -18.29
C SER A 114 -11.60 10.05 -18.65
N ASP A 115 -12.03 10.79 -17.63
CA ASP A 115 -12.59 12.12 -17.80
C ASP A 115 -11.47 13.16 -18.09
N HIS A 116 -11.81 14.30 -18.67
CA HIS A 116 -10.87 15.40 -18.89
C HIS A 116 -10.85 16.33 -17.67
N PRO A 117 -9.80 16.34 -16.83
CA PRO A 117 -9.77 17.12 -15.59
C PRO A 117 -9.64 18.64 -15.81
N SER A 118 -9.73 19.14 -17.04
CA SER A 118 -9.53 20.55 -17.39
C SER A 118 -10.68 21.48 -16.96
N ASP A 119 -11.82 20.93 -16.54
CA ASP A 119 -13.04 21.71 -16.31
C ASP A 119 -13.36 21.94 -14.82
N LEU A 120 -12.44 21.55 -13.94
CA LEU A 120 -12.50 21.91 -12.52
C LEU A 120 -12.02 23.36 -12.35
N LYS A 121 -12.98 24.29 -12.25
CA LYS A 121 -12.76 25.69 -11.84
C LYS A 121 -12.30 25.82 -10.40
#